data_AF-A0A5N6BZN4-F1
#
_entry.id   AF-A0A5N6BZN4-F1
#
_cell.length_a   1.000
_cell.length_b   1.000
_cell.length_c   1.000
_cell.angle_alpha   90.00
_cell.angle_beta   90.00
_cell.angle_gamma   90.00
#
_symmetry.space_group_name_H-M   'P 1'
#
loop_
_entity.id
_entity.type
_entity.pdbx_description
1 polymer ?
#
loop_
_entity_poly.entity_id
_entity_poly.type
_entity_poly.pdbx_seq_one_letter_code
_entity_poly.pdbx_strand_id
1 'polypeptide(L)'
;MDEFVVLRRDPVTNGMCYGVDDEGSPRRINQTVLQEVIATWPVAPTTPDNILSLLQKSRIAVLCSLAGRELLMDGVLSALHAVEAALRQRIEASGESVSNRHGKPLAWGDLFQRAVSLGLLEREPDDLLDYGRNLRNRLSHPSQVMYLPYAAALRLIETSHRLVARLYATGDNLTAATTR
;
A
#
# COMPACT_ATOMS: atom_id res chain seq x y z
N MET A 1 21.71 9.86 -16.87
CA MET A 1 21.87 10.91 -15.84
C MET A 1 21.65 10.19 -14.52
N ASP A 2 22.67 9.47 -14.05
CA ASP A 2 22.58 8.59 -12.87
C ASP A 2 23.46 9.17 -11.77
N GLU A 3 22.86 10.02 -10.95
CA GLU A 3 23.48 10.46 -9.70
C GLU A 3 22.52 10.08 -8.57
N PHE A 4 22.32 8.77 -8.39
CA PHE A 4 21.80 8.27 -7.14
C PHE A 4 22.89 8.48 -6.09
N VAL A 5 22.70 9.50 -5.25
CA VAL A 5 23.48 9.76 -4.05
C VAL A 5 23.68 8.44 -3.32
N VAL A 6 24.95 8.06 -3.08
CA VAL A 6 25.29 6.91 -2.24
C VAL A 6 24.79 7.22 -0.82
N LEU A 7 23.56 6.79 -0.53
CA LEU A 7 22.97 6.96 0.78
C LEU A 7 23.79 6.15 1.78
N ARG A 8 24.42 6.83 2.74
CA ARG A 8 25.09 6.15 3.87
C ARG A 8 24.06 5.26 4.57
N ARG A 9 24.34 3.96 4.66
CA ARG A 9 23.45 2.99 5.32
C ARG A 9 23.29 3.34 6.79
N ASP A 10 22.05 3.26 7.27
CA ASP A 10 21.73 3.33 8.69
C ASP A 10 22.36 2.10 9.42
N PRO A 11 23.14 2.27 10.49
CA PRO A 11 23.67 1.15 11.27
C PRO A 11 22.57 0.25 11.86
N VAL A 12 21.33 0.73 12.00
CA VAL A 12 20.17 -0.05 12.47
C VAL A 12 19.59 -0.95 11.37
N THR A 13 19.71 -0.57 10.10
CA THR A 13 19.28 -1.42 8.96
C THR A 13 20.33 -2.46 8.59
N ASN A 14 21.59 -2.25 8.99
CA ASN A 14 22.65 -3.25 8.91
C ASN A 14 22.32 -4.47 9.77
N GLY A 15 21.92 -5.56 9.12
CA GLY A 15 21.58 -6.83 9.77
C GLY A 15 20.09 -7.18 9.75
N MET A 16 19.24 -6.31 9.21
CA MET A 16 17.83 -6.67 8.98
C MET A 16 17.72 -7.69 7.84
N CYS A 17 16.83 -8.67 8.04
CA CYS A 17 16.62 -9.76 7.11
C CYS A 17 15.20 -9.75 6.56
N TYR A 18 15.04 -10.16 5.31
CA TYR A 18 13.76 -10.42 4.68
C TYR A 18 13.67 -11.91 4.31
N GLY A 19 13.01 -12.70 5.16
CA GLY A 19 12.87 -14.13 4.94
C GLY A 19 14.20 -14.88 4.93
N VAL A 20 14.21 -16.02 4.25
CA VAL A 20 15.37 -16.89 4.06
C VAL A 20 15.59 -17.14 2.58
N ASP A 21 16.83 -17.42 2.18
CA ASP A 21 17.16 -17.87 0.83
C ASP A 21 16.87 -19.35 0.63
N ASP A 22 17.18 -19.82 -0.58
CA ASP A 22 16.88 -21.17 -1.04
C ASP A 22 17.67 -22.22 -0.24
N GLU A 23 18.69 -21.78 0.50
CA GLU A 23 19.55 -22.57 1.38
C GLU A 23 19.14 -22.43 2.87
N GLY A 24 18.09 -21.65 3.15
CA GLY A 24 17.56 -21.42 4.51
C GLY A 24 18.30 -20.33 5.29
N SER A 25 19.21 -19.59 4.67
CA SER A 25 19.97 -18.51 5.32
C SER A 25 19.20 -17.18 5.30
N PRO A 26 19.30 -16.33 6.35
CA PRO A 26 18.60 -15.04 6.36
C PRO A 26 19.06 -14.12 5.22
N ARG A 27 18.15 -13.73 4.32
CA ARG A 27 18.47 -12.77 3.25
C ARG A 27 18.63 -11.37 3.84
N ARG A 28 19.86 -10.85 3.85
CA ARG A 28 20.15 -9.49 4.30
C ARG A 28 19.55 -8.46 3.35
N ILE A 29 18.91 -7.45 3.92
CA ILE A 29 18.35 -6.36 3.14
C ILE A 29 19.47 -5.49 2.57
N ASN A 30 19.41 -5.29 1.26
CA ASN A 30 20.25 -4.38 0.50
C ASN A 30 19.45 -3.81 -0.67
N GLN A 31 20.03 -2.88 -1.41
CA GLN A 31 19.37 -2.21 -2.53
C GLN A 31 18.88 -3.17 -3.60
N THR A 32 19.71 -4.13 -4.03
CA THR A 32 19.35 -5.12 -5.06
C THR A 32 18.14 -5.95 -4.63
N VAL A 33 18.16 -6.48 -3.40
CA VAL A 33 17.05 -7.27 -2.85
C VAL A 33 15.76 -6.46 -2.79
N LEU A 34 15.82 -5.20 -2.37
CA LEU A 34 14.63 -4.35 -2.34
C LEU A 34 14.11 -4.03 -3.74
N GLN A 35 14.99 -3.77 -4.70
CA GLN A 35 14.59 -3.55 -6.09
C GLN A 35 13.91 -4.78 -6.68
N GLU A 36 14.44 -5.98 -6.44
CA GLU A 36 13.82 -7.25 -6.84
C GLU A 36 12.44 -7.43 -6.21
N VAL A 37 12.31 -7.22 -4.90
CA VAL A 37 11.02 -7.30 -4.20
C VAL A 37 10.03 -6.27 -4.76
N ILE A 38 10.44 -5.02 -4.91
CA ILE A 38 9.60 -3.94 -5.45
C ILE A 38 9.13 -4.25 -6.87
N ALA A 39 9.99 -4.84 -7.70
CA ALA A 39 9.66 -5.19 -9.08
C ALA A 39 8.52 -6.22 -9.17
N THR A 40 8.31 -7.05 -8.14
CA THR A 40 7.19 -7.99 -8.09
C THR A 40 5.84 -7.32 -7.77
N TRP A 41 5.84 -6.08 -7.29
CA TRP A 41 4.61 -5.42 -6.86
C TRP A 41 3.81 -4.94 -8.06
N PRO A 42 2.54 -5.37 -8.22
CA PRO A 42 1.78 -5.07 -9.43
C PRO A 42 1.32 -3.60 -9.48
N VAL A 43 1.09 -3.12 -10.70
CA VAL A 43 0.34 -1.91 -11.04
C VAL A 43 -0.49 -2.23 -12.28
N ALA A 44 -1.80 -2.00 -12.22
CA ALA A 44 -2.66 -2.19 -13.40
C ALA A 44 -2.48 -1.01 -14.38
N PRO A 45 -2.48 -1.23 -15.70
CA PRO A 45 -2.32 -0.15 -16.71
C PRO A 45 -3.40 0.95 -16.62
N THR A 46 -4.56 0.60 -16.10
CA THR A 46 -5.73 1.48 -15.91
C THR A 46 -5.73 2.20 -14.56
N THR A 47 -4.66 2.07 -13.76
CA THR A 47 -4.54 2.77 -12.47
C THR A 47 -4.39 4.28 -12.70
N PRO A 48 -5.25 5.13 -12.14
CA PRO A 48 -5.17 6.60 -12.28
C PRO A 48 -3.87 7.20 -11.74
N ASP A 49 -3.41 8.30 -12.34
CA ASP A 49 -2.11 8.94 -12.06
C ASP A 49 -1.92 9.37 -10.60
N ASN A 50 -2.96 9.87 -9.95
CA ASN A 50 -2.93 10.26 -8.54
C ASN A 50 -2.65 9.05 -7.62
N ILE A 51 -3.23 7.89 -7.93
CA ILE A 51 -3.01 6.64 -7.19
C ILE A 51 -1.65 6.05 -7.55
N LEU A 52 -1.27 6.10 -8.83
CA LEU A 52 0.05 5.67 -9.30
C LEU A 52 1.16 6.44 -8.59
N SER A 53 1.00 7.76 -8.42
CA SER A 53 1.97 8.61 -7.72
C SER A 53 2.17 8.19 -6.26
N LEU A 54 1.10 7.78 -5.57
CA LEU A 54 1.17 7.26 -4.20
C LEU A 54 1.89 5.89 -4.14
N LEU A 55 1.62 5.00 -5.09
CA LEU A 55 2.30 3.71 -5.24
C LEU A 55 3.77 3.86 -5.68
N GLN A 56 4.13 4.89 -6.42
CA GLN A 56 5.52 5.20 -6.74
C GLN A 56 6.25 5.76 -5.52
N LYS A 57 5.59 6.66 -4.78
CA LYS A 57 6.11 7.19 -3.52
C LYS A 57 6.38 6.08 -2.50
N SER A 58 5.49 5.09 -2.38
CA SER A 58 5.72 3.94 -1.48
C SER A 58 6.97 3.15 -1.84
N ARG A 59 7.20 2.87 -3.13
CA ARG A 59 8.40 2.18 -3.64
C ARG A 59 9.69 2.96 -3.37
N ILE A 60 9.68 4.26 -3.65
CA ILE A 60 10.83 5.14 -3.40
C ILE A 60 11.16 5.14 -1.90
N ALA A 61 10.16 5.28 -1.04
CA ALA A 61 10.33 5.30 0.40
C ALA A 61 10.94 4.00 0.94
N VAL A 62 10.58 2.85 0.36
CA VAL A 62 11.20 1.55 0.69
C VAL A 62 12.69 1.53 0.34
N LEU A 63 13.09 2.03 -0.82
CA LEU A 63 14.51 2.14 -1.17
C LEU A 63 15.25 3.10 -0.26
N CYS A 64 14.66 4.27 0.00
CA CYS A 64 15.24 5.27 0.90
C CYS A 64 15.35 4.75 2.34
N SER A 65 14.53 3.77 2.74
CA SER A 65 14.60 3.21 4.09
C SER A 65 15.89 2.47 4.43
N LEU A 66 16.75 2.19 3.44
CA LEU A 66 18.14 1.78 3.67
C LEU A 66 18.97 2.87 4.38
N ALA A 67 18.62 4.13 4.17
CA ALA A 67 19.26 5.30 4.77
C ALA A 67 18.66 5.68 6.13
N GLY A 68 17.40 5.29 6.39
CA GLY A 68 16.71 5.57 7.63
C GLY A 68 15.39 4.80 7.73
N ARG A 69 15.25 3.96 8.76
CA ARG A 69 14.12 3.04 8.91
C ARG A 69 12.75 3.74 8.96
N GLU A 70 12.69 4.98 9.44
CA GLU A 70 11.50 5.80 9.49
C GLU A 70 10.84 5.99 8.13
N LEU A 71 11.63 6.03 7.05
CA LEU A 71 11.12 6.20 5.68
C LEU A 71 10.33 4.97 5.22
N LEU A 72 10.55 3.79 5.83
CA LEU A 72 9.73 2.61 5.56
C LEU A 72 8.27 2.84 5.97
N MET A 73 8.04 3.59 7.05
CA MET A 73 6.69 3.92 7.51
C MET A 73 6.00 4.91 6.57
N ASP A 74 6.74 5.86 5.99
CA ASP A 74 6.23 6.71 4.92
C ASP A 74 5.82 5.89 3.69
N GLY A 75 6.57 4.82 3.41
CA GLY A 75 6.23 3.86 2.37
C GLY A 75 4.90 3.15 2.65
N VAL A 76 4.72 2.66 3.87
CA VAL A 76 3.48 2.04 4.33
C VAL A 76 2.31 3.01 4.25
N LEU A 77 2.46 4.24 4.76
CA LEU A 77 1.41 5.26 4.72
C LEU A 77 1.01 5.60 3.29
N SER A 78 2.00 5.79 2.40
CA SER A 78 1.73 6.10 0.99
C SER A 78 0.96 4.98 0.30
N ALA A 79 1.31 3.71 0.59
CA ALA A 79 0.60 2.56 0.05
C ALA A 79 -0.84 2.45 0.58
N LEU A 80 -1.06 2.73 1.87
CA LEU A 80 -2.41 2.77 2.46
C LEU A 80 -3.25 3.91 1.88
N HIS A 81 -2.67 5.10 1.69
CA HIS A 81 -3.37 6.20 1.02
C HIS A 81 -3.76 5.86 -0.42
N ALA A 82 -2.91 5.10 -1.14
CA ALA A 82 -3.25 4.64 -2.49
C ALA A 82 -4.48 3.72 -2.48
N VAL A 83 -4.58 2.81 -1.50
CA VAL A 83 -5.75 1.95 -1.31
C VAL A 83 -7.01 2.75 -1.00
N GLU A 84 -6.95 3.71 -0.07
CA GLU A 84 -8.11 4.55 0.26
C GLU A 84 -8.56 5.39 -0.93
N ALA A 85 -7.64 6.01 -1.66
CA ALA A 85 -7.95 6.76 -2.86
C ALA A 85 -8.59 5.87 -3.94
N ALA A 86 -8.04 4.68 -4.17
CA ALA A 86 -8.60 3.70 -5.10
C ALA A 86 -10.02 3.29 -4.73
N LEU A 87 -10.26 2.91 -3.47
CA LEU A 87 -11.60 2.52 -3.02
C LEU A 87 -12.61 3.65 -3.20
N ARG A 88 -12.26 4.87 -2.77
CA ARG A 88 -13.13 6.04 -2.93
C ARG A 88 -13.50 6.26 -4.40
N GLN A 89 -12.51 6.29 -5.28
CA GLN A 89 -12.76 6.53 -6.70
C GLN A 89 -13.58 5.40 -7.36
N ARG A 90 -13.38 4.14 -6.97
CA ARG A 90 -14.16 3.02 -7.51
C ARG A 90 -15.60 3.01 -7.00
N ILE A 91 -15.85 3.40 -5.76
CA ILE A 91 -17.19 3.57 -5.19
C ILE A 91 -17.91 4.74 -5.88
N GLU A 92 -17.26 5.88 -6.05
CA GLU A 92 -17.84 7.01 -6.77
C GLU A 92 -18.15 6.65 -8.23
N ALA A 93 -17.27 5.88 -8.89
CA ALA A 93 -17.49 5.40 -10.25
C ALA A 93 -18.66 4.42 -10.40
N SER A 94 -19.10 3.77 -9.32
CA SER A 94 -20.33 2.96 -9.31
C SER A 94 -21.59 3.77 -9.01
N GLY A 95 -21.48 5.11 -8.91
CA GLY A 95 -22.59 6.00 -8.58
C GLY A 95 -22.90 6.13 -7.09
N GLU A 96 -22.06 5.55 -6.23
CA GLU A 96 -22.29 5.51 -4.78
C GLU A 96 -21.53 6.61 -4.03
N SER A 97 -22.08 7.03 -2.90
CA SER A 97 -21.44 8.06 -2.07
C SER A 97 -20.30 7.51 -1.22
N VAL A 98 -19.19 8.24 -1.19
CA VAL A 98 -18.06 8.02 -0.25
C VAL A 98 -18.18 8.86 1.03
N SER A 99 -19.38 9.36 1.31
CA SER A 99 -19.71 10.09 2.53
C SER A 99 -20.76 9.34 3.35
N ASN A 100 -20.69 9.46 4.67
CA ASN A 100 -21.71 8.96 5.57
C ASN A 100 -22.94 9.87 5.59
N ARG A 101 -23.99 9.46 6.33
CA ARG A 101 -25.26 10.20 6.47
C ARG A 101 -25.13 11.64 7.01
N HIS A 102 -23.98 12.00 7.57
CA HIS A 102 -23.69 13.34 8.08
C HIS A 102 -22.84 14.17 7.12
N GLY A 103 -22.63 13.71 5.88
CA GLY A 103 -21.80 14.37 4.88
C GLY A 103 -20.30 14.30 5.15
N LYS A 104 -19.85 13.46 6.10
CA LYS A 104 -18.42 13.26 6.37
C LYS A 104 -17.86 12.11 5.53
N PRO A 105 -16.59 12.14 5.11
CA PRO A 105 -15.97 11.02 4.41
C PRO A 105 -16.13 9.71 5.17
N LEU A 106 -16.45 8.62 4.46
CA LEU A 106 -16.49 7.27 5.03
C LEU A 106 -15.15 6.94 5.70
N ALA A 107 -15.24 6.26 6.84
CA ALA A 107 -14.06 5.76 7.52
C ALA A 107 -13.46 4.57 6.75
N TRP A 108 -12.21 4.23 7.06
CA TRP A 108 -11.48 3.15 6.39
C TRP A 108 -12.29 1.83 6.34
N GLY A 109 -12.82 1.37 7.48
CA GLY A 109 -13.63 0.14 7.52
C GLY A 109 -14.90 0.24 6.67
N ASP A 110 -15.59 1.38 6.73
CA ASP A 110 -16.83 1.60 5.96
C ASP A 110 -16.57 1.59 4.44
N LEU A 111 -15.39 2.03 3.99
CA LEU A 111 -14.98 1.94 2.58
C LEU A 111 -14.89 0.49 2.12
N PHE A 112 -14.31 -0.40 2.93
CA PHE A 112 -14.21 -1.83 2.59
C PHE A 112 -15.57 -2.51 2.58
N GLN A 113 -16.39 -2.26 3.60
CA GLN A 113 -17.77 -2.76 3.64
C GLN A 113 -18.57 -2.32 2.42
N ARG A 114 -18.45 -1.04 2.05
CA ARG A 114 -19.11 -0.52 0.85
C ARG A 114 -18.57 -1.20 -0.41
N ALA A 115 -17.26 -1.32 -0.56
CA ALA A 115 -16.66 -1.97 -1.73
C ALA A 115 -17.09 -3.44 -1.88
N VAL A 116 -17.22 -4.19 -0.77
CA VAL A 116 -17.76 -5.55 -0.78
C VAL A 116 -19.23 -5.56 -1.19
N SER A 117 -20.06 -4.68 -0.64
CA SER A 117 -21.48 -4.60 -0.99
C SER A 117 -21.74 -4.28 -2.48
N LEU A 118 -20.77 -3.63 -3.13
CA LEU A 118 -20.82 -3.26 -4.54
C LEU A 118 -20.17 -4.30 -5.46
N GLY A 119 -19.70 -5.42 -4.91
CA GLY A 119 -18.98 -6.45 -5.67
C GLY A 119 -17.62 -5.98 -6.22
N LEU A 120 -17.09 -4.85 -5.72
CA LEU A 120 -15.74 -4.38 -6.06
C LEU A 120 -14.67 -5.24 -5.38
N LEU A 121 -15.02 -5.89 -4.26
CA LEU A 121 -14.21 -6.84 -3.53
C LEU A 121 -15.05 -8.07 -3.17
N GLU A 122 -14.46 -9.26 -3.20
CA GLU A 122 -15.14 -10.51 -2.81
C GLU A 122 -15.40 -10.60 -1.30
N ARG A 123 -14.50 -10.04 -0.50
CA ARG A 123 -14.55 -10.03 0.97
C ARG A 123 -13.76 -8.85 1.52
N GLU A 124 -13.99 -8.53 2.78
CA GLU A 124 -13.11 -7.61 3.51
C GLU A 124 -11.68 -8.17 3.50
N PRO A 125 -10.66 -7.31 3.37
CA PRO A 125 -9.27 -7.75 3.38
C PRO A 125 -8.91 -8.38 4.72
N ASP A 126 -7.96 -9.32 4.69
CA ASP A 126 -7.46 -10.00 5.90
C ASP A 126 -6.88 -9.00 6.94
N ASP A 127 -6.69 -9.46 8.18
CA ASP A 127 -6.22 -8.74 9.39
C ASP A 127 -5.09 -7.71 9.17
N LEU A 128 -4.30 -7.87 8.11
CA LEU A 128 -3.19 -7.00 7.76
C LEU A 128 -3.63 -5.57 7.39
N LEU A 129 -4.78 -5.39 6.73
CA LEU A 129 -5.27 -4.06 6.36
C LEU A 129 -6.06 -3.39 7.51
N ASP A 130 -6.66 -4.19 8.39
CA ASP A 130 -7.18 -3.69 9.68
C ASP A 130 -6.05 -3.30 10.64
N TYR A 131 -4.93 -4.01 10.61
CA TYR A 131 -3.70 -3.56 11.27
C TYR A 131 -3.19 -2.25 10.64
N GLY A 132 -3.25 -2.13 9.31
CA GLY A 132 -2.96 -0.89 8.58
C GLY A 132 -3.82 0.30 9.02
N ARG A 133 -5.11 0.09 9.32
CA ARG A 133 -6.01 1.10 9.91
C ARG A 133 -5.53 1.58 11.28
N ASN A 134 -5.21 0.65 12.18
CA ASN A 134 -4.70 0.98 13.52
C ASN A 134 -3.36 1.72 13.43
N LEU A 135 -2.51 1.32 12.48
CA LEU A 135 -1.24 1.95 12.21
C LEU A 135 -1.40 3.38 11.69
N ARG A 136 -2.26 3.61 10.68
CA ARG A 136 -2.55 4.94 10.12
C ARG A 136 -3.00 5.90 11.22
N ASN A 137 -3.96 5.48 12.04
CA ASN A 137 -4.50 6.31 13.12
C ASN A 137 -3.43 6.66 14.18
N ARG A 138 -2.53 5.72 14.50
CA ARG A 138 -1.43 5.97 15.44
C ARG A 138 -0.33 6.86 14.85
N LEU A 139 -0.07 6.78 13.55
CA LEU A 139 0.91 7.63 12.87
C LEU A 139 0.40 9.05 12.63
N SER A 140 -0.91 9.25 12.45
CA SER A 140 -1.52 10.59 12.34
C SER A 140 -1.60 11.34 13.69
N HIS A 141 -1.48 10.63 14.81
CA HIS A 141 -1.43 11.19 16.17
C HIS A 141 -0.26 10.60 16.96
N PRO A 142 0.99 10.88 16.56
CA PRO A 142 2.15 10.18 17.10
C PRO A 142 2.41 10.62 18.54
N SER A 143 2.19 9.71 19.50
CA SER A 143 2.69 9.84 20.88
C SER A 143 4.01 9.09 21.11
N GLN A 144 4.39 8.20 20.19
CA GLN A 144 5.63 7.42 20.20
C GLN A 144 6.12 7.17 18.77
N VAL A 145 7.44 7.05 18.59
CA VAL A 145 8.03 6.60 17.33
C VAL A 145 7.68 5.14 17.12
N MET A 146 7.00 4.82 16.01
CA MET A 146 6.60 3.45 15.71
C MET A 146 7.46 2.84 14.62
N TYR A 147 7.96 1.64 14.90
CA TYR A 147 8.70 0.86 13.93
C TYR A 147 8.03 -0.49 13.70
N LEU A 148 7.64 -0.78 12.47
CA LEU A 148 7.24 -2.12 12.07
C LEU A 148 8.48 -3.00 11.79
N PRO A 149 8.42 -4.31 12.05
CA PRO A 149 9.37 -5.25 11.49
C PRO A 149 9.42 -5.07 9.97
N TYR A 150 10.62 -5.06 9.39
CA TYR A 150 10.82 -4.71 7.98
C TYR A 150 10.00 -5.62 7.05
N ALA A 151 10.01 -6.93 7.30
CA ALA A 151 9.21 -7.89 6.55
C ALA A 151 7.70 -7.63 6.64
N ALA A 152 7.18 -7.23 7.80
CA ALA A 152 5.77 -6.90 7.97
C ALA A 152 5.37 -5.65 7.18
N ALA A 153 6.22 -4.62 7.20
CA ALA A 153 6.01 -3.41 6.42
C ALA A 153 6.02 -3.69 4.91
N LEU A 154 6.99 -4.47 4.40
CA LEU A 154 7.04 -4.86 2.99
C LEU A 154 5.80 -5.66 2.58
N ARG A 155 5.35 -6.62 3.40
CA ARG A 155 4.12 -7.37 3.13
C ARG A 155 2.88 -6.49 3.08
N LEU A 156 2.80 -5.46 3.94
CA LEU A 156 1.68 -4.52 3.94
C LEU A 156 1.66 -3.62 2.70
N ILE A 157 2.84 -3.17 2.27
CA ILE A 157 2.98 -2.38 1.03
C ILE A 157 2.61 -3.26 -0.17
N GLU A 158 3.17 -4.46 -0.27
CA GLU A 158 2.85 -5.41 -1.34
C GLU A 158 1.34 -5.71 -1.41
N THR A 159 0.71 -5.97 -0.26
CA THR A 159 -0.73 -6.24 -0.17
C THR A 159 -1.55 -5.05 -0.70
N SER A 160 -1.12 -3.83 -0.39
CA SER A 160 -1.73 -2.60 -0.88
C SER A 160 -1.61 -2.49 -2.41
N HIS A 161 -0.43 -2.76 -2.97
CA HIS A 161 -0.22 -2.80 -4.44
C HIS A 161 -1.12 -3.82 -5.12
N ARG A 162 -1.20 -5.04 -4.59
CA ARG A 162 -2.07 -6.11 -5.11
C ARG A 162 -3.54 -5.72 -5.07
N LEU A 163 -4.00 -5.09 -3.98
CA LEU A 163 -5.37 -4.65 -3.84
C LEU A 163 -5.72 -3.55 -4.86
N VAL A 164 -4.88 -2.53 -5.00
CA VAL A 164 -5.08 -1.48 -6.01
C VAL A 164 -5.09 -2.09 -7.41
N ALA A 165 -4.13 -2.96 -7.74
CA ALA A 165 -4.09 -3.62 -9.04
C ALA A 165 -5.37 -4.40 -9.32
N ARG A 166 -5.93 -5.12 -8.33
CA ARG A 166 -7.21 -5.85 -8.47
C ARG A 166 -8.39 -4.92 -8.76
N LEU A 167 -8.47 -3.78 -8.06
CA LEU A 167 -9.54 -2.80 -8.24
C LEU A 167 -9.59 -2.21 -9.66
N TYR A 168 -8.47 -2.24 -10.37
CA TYR A 168 -8.32 -1.71 -11.73
C TYR A 168 -8.06 -2.78 -12.80
N ALA A 169 -7.87 -4.06 -12.44
CA ALA A 169 -7.54 -5.14 -13.37
C ALA A 169 -8.65 -5.45 -14.39
N THR A 170 -9.90 -5.09 -14.09
CA THR A 170 -11.06 -5.29 -14.95
C THR A 170 -11.61 -3.96 -15.44
N GLY A 171 -11.29 -3.63 -16.70
CA GLY A 171 -11.87 -2.49 -17.42
C GLY A 171 -13.35 -2.64 -17.81
N ASP A 172 -14.00 -3.79 -17.58
CA ASP A 172 -15.28 -4.10 -18.24
C ASP A 172 -16.51 -4.30 -17.33
N ASN A 173 -16.40 -4.30 -16.00
CA ASN A 173 -17.55 -4.67 -15.15
C ASN A 173 -18.47 -3.52 -14.73
N LEU A 174 -18.19 -2.26 -15.11
CA LEU A 174 -19.05 -1.12 -14.74
C LEU A 174 -19.91 -0.57 -15.89
N THR A 175 -19.71 -1.00 -17.13
CA THR A 175 -20.56 -0.58 -18.27
C THR A 175 -21.81 -1.46 -18.45
N ALA A 176 -21.87 -2.62 -17.79
CA ALA A 176 -23.01 -3.54 -17.93
C ALA A 176 -24.20 -3.23 -17.01
N ALA A 177 -24.08 -2.30 -16.06
CA ALA A 177 -25.13 -2.02 -15.07
C ALA A 177 -26.12 -0.89 -15.48
N THR A 178 -25.90 -0.19 -16.59
CA THR A 178 -26.77 0.94 -17.02
C THR A 178 -27.72 0.57 -18.17
N THR A 179 -28.00 -0.71 -18.38
CA THR A 179 -29.01 -1.13 -19.35
C THR A 179 -29.80 -2.32 -18.82
N ARG A 180 -30.76 -2.04 -17.93
CA ARG A 180 -31.95 -2.86 -17.70
C ARG A 180 -33.02 -2.05 -16.99
#